data_AF-A0A537JH24-F1
#
_entry.id   AF-A0A537JH24-F1
#
_cell.length_a   1.000
_cell.length_b   1.000
_cell.length_c   1.000
_cell.angle_alpha   90.00
_cell.angle_beta   90.00
_cell.angle_gamma   90.00
#
_symmetry.space_group_name_H-M   'P 1'
#
loop_
_entity.id
_entity.type
_entity.pdbx_description
1 polymer ?
#
loop_
_entity_poly.entity_id
_entity_poly.type
_entity_poly.pdbx_seq_one_letter_code
_entity_poly.pdbx_strand_id
1 'polypeptide(L)'
;MELGNETARPVTVNEFQRHPKDTGSPDVQIARLTTRINHLSDHLSAHKNDFHSRRGLLRMVGQRRRLLIYLSTHAVERYRAIVDRLGLRR
;
A
#
# COMPACT_ATOMS: atom_id res chain seq x y z
N MET A 1 -2.33 8.02 -27.14
CA MET A 1 -2.41 6.72 -26.45
C MET A 1 -2.23 7.01 -24.97
N GLU A 2 -3.31 7.44 -24.32
CA GLU A 2 -3.33 7.73 -22.88
C GLU A 2 -3.33 6.39 -22.14
N LEU A 3 -2.24 6.08 -21.46
CA LEU A 3 -2.16 4.94 -20.55
C LEU A 3 -1.84 5.50 -19.17
N GLY A 4 -2.86 5.63 -18.32
CA GLY A 4 -2.65 5.90 -16.92
C GLY A 4 -3.92 6.39 -16.23
N ASN A 5 -4.46 5.54 -15.36
CA ASN A 5 -5.62 5.79 -14.50
C ASN A 5 -6.99 5.69 -15.20
N GLU A 6 -7.40 4.46 -15.52
CA GLU A 6 -8.82 4.13 -15.56
C GLU A 6 -9.12 3.23 -14.35
N THR A 7 -9.65 3.84 -13.28
CA THR A 7 -10.35 3.18 -12.17
C THR A 7 -9.56 2.12 -11.37
N ALA A 8 -8.51 2.52 -10.66
CA ALA A 8 -8.04 1.72 -9.53
C ALA A 8 -9.13 1.75 -8.45
N ARG A 9 -9.96 0.69 -8.36
CA ARG A 9 -10.97 0.54 -7.29
C ARG A 9 -10.30 0.88 -5.95
N PRO A 10 -10.93 1.70 -5.09
CA PRO A 10 -10.35 2.05 -3.80
C PRO A 10 -10.04 0.75 -3.07
N VAL A 11 -8.76 0.54 -2.74
CA VAL A 11 -8.31 -0.65 -2.01
C VAL A 11 -9.10 -0.70 -0.71
N THR A 12 -10.06 -1.63 -0.64
CA THR A 12 -10.99 -1.71 0.48
C THR A 12 -10.31 -2.51 1.58
N VAL A 13 -9.85 -1.80 2.60
CA VAL A 13 -9.09 -2.35 3.72
C VAL A 13 -9.83 -3.52 4.41
N ASN A 14 -11.16 -3.51 4.39
CA ASN A 14 -11.98 -4.56 5.00
C ASN A 14 -11.78 -5.94 4.34
N GLU A 15 -11.38 -5.99 3.06
CA GLU A 15 -11.14 -7.24 2.33
C GLU A 15 -9.85 -7.95 2.76
N PHE A 16 -8.98 -7.24 3.47
CA PHE A 16 -7.70 -7.76 3.97
C PHE A 16 -7.77 -8.17 5.44
N GLN A 17 -8.92 -8.02 6.08
CA GLN A 17 -9.13 -8.44 7.47
C GLN A 17 -9.19 -9.96 7.56
N ARG A 18 -8.47 -10.54 8.54
CA ARG A 18 -8.55 -11.97 8.83
C ARG A 18 -9.79 -12.33 9.65
N HIS A 19 -10.29 -11.37 10.41
CA HIS A 19 -11.53 -11.45 11.18
C HIS A 19 -12.14 -10.04 11.29
N PRO A 20 -13.43 -9.88 11.62
CA PRO A 20 -14.14 -8.59 11.53
C PRO A 20 -13.56 -7.43 12.37
N LYS A 21 -12.73 -7.74 13.36
CA LYS A 21 -12.05 -6.77 14.24
C LYS A 21 -10.55 -6.64 13.95
N ASP A 22 -10.05 -7.24 12.88
CA ASP A 22 -8.63 -7.23 12.54
C ASP A 22 -8.24 -5.85 12.00
N THR A 23 -7.60 -5.06 12.84
CA THR A 23 -7.12 -3.71 12.47
C THR A 23 -5.61 -3.62 12.39
N GLY A 24 -4.90 -4.67 12.82
CA GLY A 24 -3.48 -4.65 13.11
C GLY A 24 -2.67 -5.72 12.37
N SER A 25 -3.29 -6.64 11.65
CA SER A 25 -2.54 -7.60 10.85
C SER A 25 -1.64 -6.93 9.80
N PRO A 26 -0.52 -7.58 9.43
CA PRO A 26 0.33 -7.10 8.35
C PRO A 26 -0.45 -6.86 7.05
N ASP A 27 -1.46 -7.68 6.74
CA ASP A 27 -2.28 -7.55 5.53
C ASP A 27 -3.06 -6.23 5.53
N VAL A 28 -3.79 -5.96 6.62
CA VAL A 28 -4.58 -4.74 6.82
C VAL A 28 -3.68 -3.51 6.82
N GLN A 29 -2.53 -3.57 7.49
CA GLN A 29 -1.57 -2.47 7.53
C GLN A 29 -1.00 -2.17 6.14
N ILE A 30 -0.63 -3.19 5.36
CA ILE A 30 -0.11 -3.01 4.00
C ILE A 30 -1.17 -2.42 3.07
N ALA A 31 -2.42 -2.88 3.17
CA ALA A 31 -3.54 -2.33 2.40
C ALA A 31 -3.75 -0.84 2.71
N ARG A 32 -3.84 -0.47 4.01
CA ARG A 32 -3.96 0.92 4.46
C ARG A 32 -2.81 1.81 3.98
N LEU A 33 -1.58 1.33 4.12
CA LEU A 33 -0.40 2.07 3.67
C LEU A 33 -0.42 2.26 2.16
N THR A 34 -0.81 1.24 1.41
CA THR A 34 -0.92 1.33 -0.06
C THR A 34 -1.94 2.37 -0.49
N THR A 35 -3.14 2.38 0.10
CA THR A 35 -4.16 3.40 -0.19
C THR A 35 -3.62 4.81 0.08
N ARG A 36 -2.97 5.01 1.23
CA ARG A 36 -2.42 6.32 1.62
C ARG A 36 -1.24 6.75 0.76
N ILE A 37 -0.38 5.81 0.35
CA ILE A 37 0.74 6.06 -0.57
C ILE A 37 0.21 6.52 -1.93
N ASN A 38 -0.80 5.83 -2.48
CA ASN A 38 -1.36 6.20 -3.80
C ASN A 38 -1.97 7.61 -3.75
N HIS A 39 -2.82 7.88 -2.77
CA HIS A 39 -3.42 9.20 -2.58
C HIS A 39 -2.36 10.31 -2.42
N LEU A 40 -1.31 10.06 -1.63
CA LEU A 40 -0.27 11.06 -1.40
C LEU A 40 0.66 11.23 -2.62
N SER A 41 0.90 10.16 -3.39
CA SER A 41 1.61 10.25 -4.67
C SER A 41 0.86 11.14 -5.66
N ASP A 42 -0.46 10.99 -5.78
CA ASP A 42 -1.28 11.82 -6.67
C ASP A 42 -1.25 13.29 -6.22
N HIS A 43 -1.40 13.56 -4.92
CA HIS A 43 -1.27 14.90 -4.35
C HIS A 43 0.10 15.53 -4.66
N LEU A 44 1.20 14.79 -4.48
CA LEU A 44 2.56 15.28 -4.72
C LEU A 44 2.89 15.45 -6.21
N SER A 45 2.14 14.81 -7.11
CA SER A 45 2.24 15.05 -8.55
C SER A 45 1.82 16.49 -8.90
N ALA A 46 0.74 16.98 -8.27
CA ALA A 46 0.29 18.36 -8.38
C ALA A 46 1.16 19.34 -7.56
N HIS A 47 1.62 18.92 -6.37
CA HIS A 47 2.37 19.77 -5.44
C HIS A 47 3.85 19.39 -5.33
N LYS A 48 4.60 19.61 -6.42
CA LYS A 48 6.01 19.16 -6.54
C LYS A 48 6.95 19.68 -5.45
N ASN A 49 6.68 20.88 -4.92
CA ASN A 49 7.47 21.58 -3.90
C ASN A 49 7.11 21.20 -2.45
N ASP A 50 6.14 20.32 -2.22
CA ASP A 50 5.84 19.84 -0.87
C ASP A 50 6.83 18.74 -0.43
N PHE A 51 7.99 19.17 0.07
CA PHE A 51 9.05 18.29 0.56
C PHE A 51 8.70 17.62 1.90
N HIS A 52 7.86 18.25 2.73
CA HIS A 52 7.47 17.73 4.04
C HIS A 52 6.58 16.51 3.88
N SER A 53 5.57 16.59 3.01
CA SER A 53 4.71 15.47 2.66
C SER A 53 5.48 14.37 1.93
N ARG A 54 6.42 14.72 1.05
CA ARG A 54 7.31 13.74 0.39
C ARG A 54 8.11 12.91 1.40
N ARG A 55 8.62 13.54 2.46
CA ARG A 55 9.29 12.81 3.55
C ARG A 55 8.34 11.85 4.27
N GLY A 56 7.09 12.26 4.49
CA GLY A 56 6.03 11.39 5.01
C GLY A 56 5.76 10.19 4.10
N LEU A 57 5.67 10.42 2.78
CA LEU A 57 5.52 9.37 1.77
C LEU A 57 6.64 8.33 1.86
N LEU A 58 7.90 8.76 1.89
CA LEU A 58 9.06 7.86 1.96
C LEU A 58 9.05 7.00 3.23
N ARG A 59 8.63 7.56 4.37
CA ARG A 59 8.46 6.78 5.62
C ARG A 59 7.40 5.69 5.47
N MET A 60 6.26 6.01 4.85
CA MET A 60 5.18 5.04 4.62
C MET A 60 5.62 3.92 3.66
N VAL A 61 6.32 4.28 2.58
CA VAL A 61 6.90 3.30 1.64
C VAL A 61 7.88 2.36 2.36
N GLY A 62 8.76 2.93 3.19
CA GLY A 62 9.71 2.15 4.00
C GLY A 62 9.02 1.22 5.00
N GLN A 63 7.95 1.67 5.65
CA GLN A 63 7.16 0.84 6.56
C GLN A 63 6.47 -0.31 5.81
N ARG A 64 5.83 -0.03 4.67
CA ARG A 64 5.21 -1.06 3.82
C ARG A 64 6.23 -2.10 3.38
N ARG A 65 7.43 -1.67 2.96
CA ARG A 65 8.52 -2.58 2.57
C ARG A 65 8.92 -3.51 3.72
N ARG A 66 9.05 -3.01 4.95
CA ARG A 66 9.36 -3.85 6.12
C ARG A 66 8.29 -4.90 6.39
N LEU A 67 7.00 -4.53 6.30
CA LEU A 67 5.89 -5.46 6.48
C LEU A 67 5.85 -6.53 5.38
N LEU A 68 6.12 -6.16 4.13
CA LEU A 68 6.23 -7.12 3.03
C LEU A 68 7.39 -8.09 3.22
N ILE A 69 8.56 -7.60 3.67
CA ILE A 69 9.70 -8.47 4.00
C ILE A 69 9.32 -9.44 5.12
N TYR A 70 8.69 -8.95 6.19
CA TYR A 70 8.21 -9.79 7.28
C TYR A 70 7.26 -10.90 6.79
N LEU A 71 6.28 -10.56 5.94
CA LEU A 71 5.40 -11.56 5.35
C LEU A 71 6.13 -12.55 4.44
N SER A 72 7.10 -12.07 3.64
CA SER A 72 7.86 -12.95 2.75
C SER A 72 8.67 -14.01 3.50
N THR A 73 9.11 -13.71 4.73
CA THR A 73 9.88 -14.63 5.57
C THR A 73 9.01 -15.53 6.44
N HIS A 74 7.85 -15.05 6.91
CA HIS A 74 6.99 -15.81 7.85
C HIS A 74 5.83 -16.54 7.16
N ALA A 75 5.34 -16.03 6.03
CA ALA A 75 4.16 -16.56 5.35
C ALA A 75 4.17 -16.21 3.85
N VAL A 76 4.96 -16.96 3.07
CA VAL A 76 5.21 -16.66 1.65
C VAL A 76 3.93 -16.65 0.80
N GLU A 77 2.96 -17.52 1.09
CA GLU A 77 1.68 -17.57 0.37
C GLU A 77 0.85 -16.32 0.61
N ARG A 78 0.88 -15.78 1.84
CA ARG A 78 0.21 -14.51 2.17
C ARG A 78 0.90 -13.33 1.50
N TYR A 79 2.23 -13.34 1.44
CA TYR A 79 3.00 -12.34 0.71
C TYR A 79 2.60 -12.32 -0.77
N ARG A 80 2.58 -13.48 -1.44
CA ARG A 80 2.16 -13.59 -2.85
C ARG A 80 0.74 -13.07 -3.06
N ALA A 81 -0.20 -13.55 -2.25
CA ALA A 81 -1.60 -13.14 -2.34
C ALA A 81 -1.78 -11.61 -2.17
N ILE A 82 -1.06 -10.98 -1.24
CA ILE A 82 -1.12 -9.52 -1.05
C ILE A 82 -0.52 -8.77 -2.23
N VAL A 83 0.65 -9.21 -2.70
CA VAL A 83 1.36 -8.56 -3.80
C VAL A 83 0.51 -8.58 -5.06
N ASP A 84 -0.10 -9.73 -5.37
CA ASP A 84 -0.98 -9.90 -6.52
C ASP A 84 -2.25 -9.07 -6.38
N ARG A 85 -2.93 -9.14 -5.22
CA ARG A 85 -4.16 -8.37 -4.97
C ARG A 85 -3.97 -6.86 -5.03
N LEU A 86 -2.82 -6.36 -4.55
CA LEU A 86 -2.52 -4.93 -4.50
C LEU A 86 -1.75 -4.44 -5.74
N GLY A 87 -1.41 -5.33 -6.68
CA GLY A 87 -0.63 -5.00 -7.88
C GLY A 87 0.74 -4.39 -7.56
N LEU A 88 1.35 -4.74 -6.44
CA LEU A 88 2.61 -4.16 -5.99
C LEU A 88 3.77 -4.72 -6.82
N ARG A 89 4.49 -3.86 -7.56
CA ARG A 89 5.68 -4.27 -8.31
C ARG A 89 6.89 -4.44 -7.38
N ARG A 90 7.73 -5.43 -7.71
CA ARG A 90 8.95 -5.81 -6.98
C ARG A 90 10.09 -4.82 -7.23
#